data_AF-A0A6L3ENH2-F1
#
_entry.id   AF-A0A6L3ENH2-F1
#
_cell.length_a   1.000
_cell.length_b   1.000
_cell.length_c   1.000
_cell.angle_alpha   90.00
_cell.angle_beta   90.00
_cell.angle_gamma   90.00
#
_symmetry.space_group_name_H-M   'P 1'
#
loop_
_entity.id
_entity.type
_entity.pdbx_description
1 polymer ?
#
loop_
_entity_poly.entity_id
_entity_poly.type
_entity_poly.pdbx_seq_one_letter_code
_entity_poly.pdbx_strand_id
1 'polypeptide(L)' 'MRYREGQEPDPHYPYGKSTHIAMDFSMVLGIVIGLVLLWIGIRGKILWLKLWSIGLVVIALYILGRRYLF' A
#
# COMPACT_ATOMS: atom_id res chain seq x y z
N MET A 1 6.12 -15.55 15.10
CA MET A 1 7.08 -14.76 15.92
C MET A 1 6.52 -14.76 17.34
N ARG A 2 7.22 -15.38 18.29
CA ARG A 2 6.78 -15.44 19.69
C ARG A 2 7.23 -14.13 20.36
N TYR A 3 6.32 -13.45 21.05
CA TYR A 3 6.62 -12.21 21.77
C TYR A 3 7.80 -12.43 22.73
N ARG A 4 8.66 -11.41 22.87
CA ARG A 4 9.81 -11.47 23.78
C ARG A 4 9.28 -11.52 25.21
N GLU A 5 9.69 -12.54 25.98
CA GLU A 5 9.15 -12.76 27.32
C GLU A 5 9.43 -11.53 28.20
N GLY A 6 8.36 -10.98 28.81
CA GLY A 6 8.40 -9.74 29.61
C GLY A 6 7.85 -8.48 28.94
N GLN A 7 7.41 -8.53 27.67
CA GLN A 7 6.61 -7.44 27.08
C GLN A 7 5.12 -7.81 27.11
N GLU A 8 4.33 -7.08 27.90
CA GLU A 8 2.87 -7.09 27.75
C GLU A 8 2.54 -6.54 26.35
N PRO A 9 1.87 -7.33 25.49
CA PRO A 9 1.48 -6.88 24.17
C PRO A 9 0.49 -5.72 24.34
N ASP A 10 0.90 -4.52 23.94
CA ASP A 10 -0.01 -3.37 23.90
C ASP A 10 -1.14 -3.69 22.90
N PRO A 11 -2.41 -3.78 23.32
CA PRO A 11 -3.52 -4.16 22.45
C PRO A 11 -3.69 -3.24 21.24
N HIS A 12 -3.20 -2.00 21.33
CA HIS A 12 -3.26 -1.03 20.24
C HIS A 12 -2.07 -1.10 19.26
N TYR A 13 -0.93 -1.69 19.67
CA TYR A 13 0.28 -1.82 18.85
C TYR A 13 0.94 -3.20 19.03
N PRO A 14 0.34 -4.26 18.44
CA PRO A 14 0.84 -5.63 18.58
C PRO A 14 2.16 -5.90 17.84
N TYR A 15 2.63 -4.98 17.00
CA TYR A 15 3.85 -5.13 16.21
C TYR A 15 4.95 -4.17 16.69
N GLY A 16 6.20 -4.64 16.69
CA GLY A 16 7.34 -3.80 17.06
C GLY A 16 7.50 -2.61 16.11
N LYS A 17 8.04 -1.49 16.63
CA LYS A 17 8.32 -0.27 15.83
C LYS A 17 9.05 -0.56 14.50
N SER A 18 9.94 -1.55 14.47
CA SER A 18 10.64 -1.97 13.26
C SER A 18 9.72 -2.59 12.19
N THR A 19 8.66 -3.28 12.59
CA THR A 19 7.67 -3.87 11.67
C THR A 19 6.80 -2.78 11.03
N HIS A 20 6.41 -1.77 11.80
CA HIS A 20 5.67 -0.62 11.28
C HIS A 20 6.48 0.17 10.26
N ILE A 21 7.76 0.42 10.51
CA ILE A 21 8.66 1.10 9.56
C ILE A 21 8.82 0.29 8.27
N ALA A 22 8.96 -1.03 8.37
CA ALA A 22 9.05 -1.89 7.19
C ALA A 22 7.74 -1.88 6.38
N MET A 23 6.59 -1.85 7.05
CA MET A 23 5.28 -1.74 6.39
C MET A 23 5.13 -0.40 5.67
N ASP A 24 5.41 0.72 6.34
CA ASP A 24 5.33 2.07 5.74
C ASP A 24 6.27 2.20 4.53
N PHE A 25 7.49 1.66 4.64
CA PHE A 25 8.43 1.63 3.52
C PHE A 25 7.91 0.80 2.34
N SER A 26 7.39 -0.40 2.59
CA SER A 26 6.82 -1.25 1.54
C SER A 26 5.57 -0.64 0.89
N MET A 27 4.77 0.10 1.66
CA MET A 27 3.60 0.83 1.17
C MET A 27 4.01 1.92 0.19
N VAL A 28 5.00 2.75 0.54
CA VAL A 28 5.52 3.80 -0.35
C VAL A 28 6.16 3.19 -1.60
N LEU A 29 6.95 2.12 -1.44
CA LEU A 29 7.59 1.43 -2.55
C LEU A 29 6.56 0.85 -3.53
N GLY A 30 5.48 0.26 -3.02
CA GLY A 30 4.38 -0.29 -3.83
C GLY A 30 3.67 0.78 -4.67
N ILE A 31 3.46 1.98 -4.11
CA ILE A 31 2.88 3.12 -4.83
C ILE A 31 3.81 3.56 -5.98
N VAL A 32 5.12 3.68 -5.70
CA VAL A 32 6.12 4.07 -6.70
C VAL A 32 6.18 3.04 -7.83
N ILE A 33 6.24 1.75 -7.51
CA ILE A 33 6.26 0.67 -8.51
C ILE A 33 4.96 0.67 -9.33
N GLY A 34 3.81 0.87 -8.69
CA GLY A 34 2.52 0.98 -9.36
C GLY A 34 2.46 2.12 -10.38
N LEU A 35 3.00 3.29 -10.03
CA LEU A 35 3.10 4.44 -10.93
C LEU A 35 4.06 4.19 -12.11
N VAL A 36 5.20 3.56 -11.86
CA VAL A 36 6.17 3.21 -12.91
C VAL A 36 5.56 2.21 -13.90
N LEU A 37 4.88 1.17 -13.41
CA LEU A 37 4.18 0.19 -14.24
C LEU A 37 3.04 0.83 -15.04
N LEU A 38 2.28 1.75 -14.42
CA LEU A 38 1.22 2.51 -15.08
C LEU A 38 1.77 3.33 -16.25
N TRP A 39 2.91 4.00 -16.04
CA TRP A 39 3.55 4.82 -17.07
C TRP A 39 4.10 3.99 -18.24
N ILE A 40 4.71 2.84 -17.94
CA ILE A 40 5.18 1.88 -18.95
C ILE A 40 4.00 1.28 -19.74
N GLY A 41 2.90 0.95 -19.05
CA GLY A 41 1.68 0.41 -19.67
C GLY A 41 1.01 1.38 -20.64
N ILE A 42 1.05 2.68 -20.35
CA ILE A 42 0.53 3.72 -21.24
C ILE A 42 1.36 3.80 -22.54
N ARG A 43 2.69 3.65 -22.47
CA ARG A 43 3.56 3.73 -23.65
C ARG A 43 3.52 2.48 -24.53
N GLY A 44 3.27 1.30 -23.95
CA GLY A 44 3.27 0.03 -24.69
C GLY A 44 2.03 -0.23 -25.56
N LYS A 45 0.98 0.59 -25.49
CA LYS A 45 -0.37 0.28 -26.04
C LYS A 45 -0.94 -1.06 -25.56
N ILE A 46 -0.43 -1.57 -24.43
CA ILE A 46 -0.88 -2.83 -23.83
C ILE A 46 -2.13 -2.51 -23.02
N LEU A 47 -3.29 -2.63 -23.67
CA LEU A 47 -4.62 -2.37 -23.10
C LEU A 47 -4.84 -3.06 -21.74
N TRP A 48 -4.27 -4.26 -21.57
CA TRP A 48 -4.35 -5.03 -20.34
C TRP A 48 -3.71 -4.31 -19.15
N LEU A 49 -2.49 -3.79 -19.30
CA LEU A 49 -1.78 -3.08 -18.22
C LEU A 49 -2.47 -1.75 -17.87
N LYS A 50 -3.05 -1.08 -18.88
CA LYS A 50 -3.79 0.16 -18.73
C LYS A 50 -5.09 -0.03 -17.92
N LEU A 51 -5.82 -1.14 -18.14
CA LEU A 51 -7.06 -1.47 -17.43
C LEU A 51 -6.81 -1.74 -15.94
N TRP A 52 -5.80 -2.55 -15.63
CA TRP A 52 -5.42 -2.87 -14.25
C TRP A 52 -4.93 -1.63 -13.49
N SER A 53 -4.14 -0.77 -14.13
CA SER A 53 -3.68 0.49 -13.54
C SER A 53 -4.81 1.47 -13.24
N ILE A 54 -5.76 1.65 -14.16
CA ILE A 54 -6.91 2.53 -13.94
C ILE A 54 -7.77 2.00 -12.79
N GLY A 55 -8.00 0.69 -12.73
CA GLY A 55 -8.72 0.04 -11.62
C GLY A 55 -8.10 0.35 -10.26
N LEU A 56 -6.77 0.25 -10.13
CA LEU A 56 -6.05 0.57 -8.89
C LEU A 56 -6.16 2.05 -8.51
N VAL A 57 -6.05 2.96 -9.47
CA VAL A 57 -6.20 4.41 -9.23
C VAL A 57 -7.61 4.76 -8.75
N VAL A 58 -8.65 4.16 -9.36
CA VAL A 58 -10.05 4.39 -8.95
C VAL A 58 -10.31 3.88 -7.53
N ILE A 59 -9.79 2.69 -7.19
CA ILE A 59 -9.91 2.13 -5.83
C ILE A 59 -9.20 3.03 -4.81
N ALA A 60 -8.01 3.53 -5.12
CA ALA A 60 -7.28 4.43 -4.25
C ALA A 60 -8.03 5.75 -4.00
N LEU A 61 -8.61 6.34 -5.05
CA LEU A 61 -9.45 7.54 -4.93
C LEU A 61 -10.73 7.29 -4.14
N TYR A 62 -11.34 6.11 -4.29
CA TYR A 62 -12.52 5.74 -3.50
C TYR A 62 -12.19 5.63 -2.01
N ILE A 63 -11.08 4.97 -1.65
CA ILE A 63 -10.62 4.86 -0.26
C ILE A 63 -10.27 6.25 0.30
N LEU A 64 -9.58 7.08 -0.47
CA LEU A 64 -9.21 8.43 -0.08
C LEU A 64 -10.45 9.32 0.13
N GLY A 65 -11.40 9.29 -0.81
CA GLY A 65 -12.66 10.00 -0.70
C GLY A 65 -13.46 9.54 0.52
N ARG A 66 -13.56 8.22 0.74
CA ARG A 66 -14.20 7.66 1.94
C ARG A 66 -13.53 8.12 3.23
N ARG A 67 -12.21 8.28 3.24
CA ARG A 67 -11.42 8.75 4.40
C ARG A 67 -11.58 10.25 4.69
N TYR A 68 -11.87 11.06 3.67
CA TYR A 68 -12.05 12.51 3.82
C TYR A 68 -13.51 12.94 3.99
N LEU A 69 -14.48 12.11 3.55
CA LEU A 69 -15.91 12.41 3.66
C LEU A 69 -16.61 11.79 4.90
N PHE A 70 -15.93 10.93 5.67
CA PHE A 70 -16.46 10.30 6.88
C PHE A 70 -15.43 10.26 8.01
#